data_AF-A0A7J5UME4-F1
#
_entry.id   AF-A0A7J5UME4-F1
#
_cell.length_a   1.000
_cell.length_b   1.000
_cell.length_c   1.000
_cell.angle_alpha   90.00
_cell.angle_beta   90.00
_cell.angle_gamma   90.00
#
_symmetry.space_group_name_H-M   'P 1'
#
loop_
_entity.id
_entity.type
_entity.pdbx_description
1 polymer ?
#
loop_
_entity_poly.entity_id
_entity_poly.type
_entity_poly.pdbx_seq_one_letter_code
_entity_poly.pdbx_strand_id
1 'polypeptide(L)'
;MRRRTREWIGAGVIAAVVGGVMVLAPEPDPYVQVLAEARKTASDFQLEVLADGQITDAEIDRGFTQMEDCLRGLGFEPYGEGGTEIAGQDADRCFETTVGTIHELKWRMEMDPENKGIMVVIAECLDRHGVLPDGYEPADFRDKDVMEVMGDPALDFNFNDAVVGQCFTDPRN
;
A
#
# COMPACT_ATOMS: atom_id res chain seq x y z
N MET A 1 34.70 16.81 -43.60
CA MET A 1 33.30 16.33 -43.49
C MET A 1 33.29 15.25 -42.39
N ARG A 2 32.81 15.56 -41.17
CA ARG A 2 31.53 15.10 -40.56
C ARG A 2 31.36 13.57 -40.66
N ARG A 3 31.19 12.78 -39.59
CA ARG A 3 30.37 12.97 -38.37
C ARG A 3 30.93 12.17 -37.17
N ARG A 4 30.88 12.78 -35.98
CA ARG A 4 30.92 12.10 -34.67
C ARG A 4 29.60 11.34 -34.49
N THR A 5 29.65 10.03 -34.27
CA THR A 5 28.53 9.25 -33.72
C THR A 5 28.50 9.47 -32.20
N ARG A 6 27.43 10.11 -31.73
CA ARG A 6 27.05 10.19 -30.32
C ARG A 6 26.30 8.90 -30.02
N GLU A 7 26.92 7.95 -29.32
CA GLU A 7 26.22 6.85 -28.70
C GLU A 7 25.55 7.38 -27.43
N TRP A 8 24.23 7.57 -27.52
CA TRP A 8 23.37 7.73 -26.36
C TRP A 8 23.10 6.32 -25.82
N ILE A 9 23.81 5.93 -24.77
CA ILE A 9 23.39 4.82 -23.91
C ILE A 9 22.36 5.43 -22.95
N GLY A 10 21.14 5.63 -23.47
CA GLY A 10 19.95 5.83 -22.66
C GLY A 10 19.41 4.46 -22.25
N ALA A 11 19.04 4.33 -20.99
CA ALA A 11 18.67 3.10 -20.32
C ALA A 11 17.62 2.25 -21.07
N GLY A 12 17.80 0.92 -20.99
CA GLY A 12 16.72 0.01 -20.59
C GLY A 12 15.82 -0.59 -21.66
N VAL A 13 16.34 -1.42 -22.57
CA VAL A 13 15.56 -2.53 -23.17
C VAL A 13 16.51 -3.69 -23.48
N ILE A 14 16.37 -4.83 -22.81
CA ILE A 14 17.01 -6.09 -23.24
C ILE A 14 16.00 -6.84 -24.10
N ALA A 15 16.11 -6.69 -25.43
CA ALA A 15 15.29 -7.44 -26.37
C ALA A 15 15.92 -8.82 -26.64
N ALA A 16 15.21 -9.90 -26.31
CA ALA A 16 15.54 -11.24 -26.78
C ALA A 16 14.70 -11.57 -28.02
N VAL A 17 15.35 -11.81 -29.16
CA VAL A 17 14.67 -12.24 -30.41
C VAL A 17 14.69 -13.76 -30.47
N VAL A 18 13.53 -14.39 -30.27
CA VAL A 18 13.31 -15.82 -30.58
C VAL A 18 12.30 -15.89 -31.71
N GLY A 19 12.74 -16.25 -32.92
CA GLY A 19 11.84 -16.53 -34.04
C GLY A 19 11.06 -15.33 -34.61
N GLY A 20 11.54 -14.09 -34.46
CA GLY A 20 10.92 -12.91 -35.09
C GLY A 20 9.74 -12.29 -34.32
N VAL A 21 9.40 -12.81 -33.14
CA VAL A 21 8.44 -12.19 -32.21
C VAL A 21 9.24 -11.52 -31.10
N MET A 22 9.11 -10.19 -30.96
CA MET A 22 9.58 -9.51 -29.76
C MET A 22 8.65 -9.88 -28.60
N VAL A 23 9.10 -10.79 -27.74
CA VAL A 23 8.43 -11.04 -26.47
C VAL A 23 8.94 -9.98 -25.51
N LEU A 24 8.14 -8.93 -25.29
CA LEU A 24 8.32 -8.04 -24.15
C LEU A 24 8.12 -8.91 -22.90
N ALA A 25 9.19 -9.13 -22.13
CA ALA A 25 9.02 -9.74 -20.82
C ALA A 25 8.10 -8.80 -20.01
N PRO A 26 7.05 -9.32 -19.35
CA PRO A 26 6.26 -8.50 -18.44
C PRO A 26 7.21 -7.89 -17.41
N GLU A 27 7.03 -6.59 -17.14
CA GLU A 27 7.78 -5.96 -16.06
C GLU A 27 7.48 -6.70 -14.75
N PRO A 28 8.49 -6.98 -13.92
CA PRO A 28 8.27 -7.67 -12.67
C PRO A 28 7.35 -6.83 -11.79
N ASP A 29 6.26 -7.45 -11.33
CA ASP A 29 5.31 -6.84 -10.40
C ASP A 29 6.07 -6.34 -9.13
N PRO A 30 6.05 -5.03 -8.83
CA PRO A 30 6.72 -4.46 -7.66
C PRO A 30 6.31 -5.09 -6.33
N TYR A 31 5.11 -5.67 -6.27
CA TYR A 31 4.53 -6.27 -5.06
C TYR A 31 4.78 -7.77 -4.92
N VAL A 32 5.46 -8.43 -5.86
CA VAL A 32 5.62 -9.90 -5.84
C VAL A 32 6.16 -10.44 -4.52
N GLN A 33 7.13 -9.76 -3.91
CA GLN A 33 7.72 -10.17 -2.61
C GLN A 33 6.80 -9.87 -1.44
N VAL A 34 6.09 -8.74 -1.47
CA VAL A 34 5.14 -8.33 -0.43
C VAL A 34 3.96 -9.31 -0.38
N LEU A 35 3.40 -9.65 -1.54
CA LEU A 35 2.34 -10.65 -1.66
C LEU A 35 2.82 -12.04 -1.24
N ALA A 36 4.08 -12.40 -1.51
CA ALA A 36 4.64 -13.67 -1.06
C ALA A 36 4.79 -13.73 0.48
N GLU A 37 5.17 -12.62 1.12
CA GLU A 37 5.23 -12.53 2.57
C GLU A 37 3.83 -12.61 3.20
N ALA A 38 2.87 -11.84 2.67
CA ALA A 38 1.49 -11.82 3.16
C ALA A 38 0.85 -13.22 3.16
N ARG A 39 1.13 -14.04 2.13
CA ARG A 39 0.62 -15.42 2.05
C ARG A 39 1.14 -16.34 3.17
N LYS A 40 2.23 -16.01 3.86
CA LYS A 40 2.77 -16.87 4.94
C LYS A 40 1.91 -16.87 6.20
N THR A 41 1.21 -15.78 6.45
CA THR A 41 0.36 -15.58 7.64
C THR A 41 -1.12 -15.43 7.30
N ALA A 42 -1.47 -15.54 6.01
CA ALA A 42 -2.82 -15.40 5.51
C ALA A 42 -3.76 -16.51 6.01
N SER A 43 -5.02 -16.16 6.25
CA SER A 43 -6.10 -17.15 6.39
C SER A 43 -6.42 -17.83 5.05
N ASP A 44 -7.21 -18.90 5.07
CA ASP A 44 -7.65 -19.59 3.84
C ASP A 44 -8.37 -18.64 2.87
N PHE A 45 -9.22 -17.76 3.40
CA PHE A 45 -9.90 -16.73 2.61
C PHE A 45 -8.91 -15.75 1.98
N GLN A 46 -7.93 -15.27 2.75
CA GLN A 46 -6.92 -14.35 2.24
C GLN A 46 -6.00 -15.02 1.21
N LEU A 47 -5.69 -16.30 1.37
CA LEU A 47 -4.94 -17.08 0.37
C LEU A 47 -5.70 -17.18 -0.95
N GLU A 48 -7.02 -17.31 -0.91
CA GLU A 48 -7.86 -17.28 -2.12
C GLU A 48 -7.76 -15.94 -2.83
N VAL A 49 -7.92 -14.82 -2.10
CA VAL A 49 -7.82 -13.46 -2.65
C VAL A 49 -6.43 -13.18 -3.20
N LEU A 50 -5.38 -13.59 -2.49
CA LEU A 50 -3.99 -13.35 -2.90
C LEU A 50 -3.53 -14.30 -4.02
N ALA A 51 -4.36 -15.20 -4.55
CA ALA A 51 -3.91 -16.26 -5.45
C ALA A 51 -3.42 -15.74 -6.80
N ASP A 52 -4.07 -14.73 -7.37
CA ASP A 52 -3.75 -14.16 -8.69
C ASP A 52 -2.88 -12.89 -8.61
N GLY A 53 -2.62 -12.40 -7.39
CA GLY A 53 -1.82 -11.21 -7.13
C GLY A 53 -2.56 -9.89 -7.36
N GLN A 54 -3.88 -9.94 -7.58
CA GLN A 54 -4.74 -8.77 -7.68
C GLN A 54 -5.71 -8.76 -6.49
N ILE A 55 -6.08 -7.57 -6.00
CA ILE A 55 -7.06 -7.43 -4.92
C ILE A 55 -8.15 -6.47 -5.40
N THR A 56 -9.34 -7.01 -5.64
CA THR A 56 -10.48 -6.29 -6.22
C THR A 56 -11.38 -5.67 -5.16
N ASP A 57 -12.24 -4.70 -5.53
CA ASP A 57 -13.26 -4.15 -4.62
C ASP A 57 -14.20 -5.24 -4.11
N ALA A 58 -14.64 -6.13 -5.01
CA ALA A 58 -15.54 -7.22 -4.67
C ALA A 58 -14.95 -8.19 -3.62
N GLU A 59 -13.64 -8.42 -3.64
CA GLU A 59 -12.97 -9.24 -2.64
C GLU A 59 -12.86 -8.55 -1.28
N ILE A 60 -12.65 -7.23 -1.27
CA ILE A 60 -12.68 -6.44 -0.04
C ILE A 60 -14.09 -6.42 0.56
N ASP A 61 -15.13 -6.19 -0.24
CA ASP A 61 -16.52 -6.23 0.21
C ASP A 61 -16.89 -7.61 0.80
N ARG A 62 -16.43 -8.68 0.15
CA ARG A 62 -16.56 -10.05 0.65
C ARG A 62 -15.80 -10.27 1.96
N GLY A 63 -14.65 -9.62 2.12
CA GLY A 63 -13.87 -9.63 3.36
C GLY A 63 -14.63 -8.97 4.51
N PHE A 64 -15.19 -7.77 4.30
CA PHE A 64 -16.01 -7.08 5.30
C PHE A 64 -17.26 -7.87 5.67
N THR A 65 -17.93 -8.48 4.68
CA THR A 65 -19.09 -9.36 4.94
C THR A 65 -18.72 -10.53 5.88
N GLN A 66 -17.55 -11.16 5.64
CA GLN A 66 -17.07 -12.24 6.52
C GLN A 66 -16.64 -11.74 7.90
N MET A 67 -16.09 -10.54 8.00
CA MET A 67 -15.78 -9.90 9.28
C MET A 67 -17.07 -9.72 10.10
N GLU A 68 -18.13 -9.21 9.48
CA GLU A 68 -19.44 -9.06 10.11
C GLU A 68 -20.05 -10.40 10.53
N ASP A 69 -19.94 -11.44 9.69
CA ASP A 69 -20.36 -12.80 10.03
C ASP A 69 -19.59 -13.35 11.24
N CYS A 70 -18.28 -13.12 11.31
CA CYS A 70 -17.42 -13.51 12.43
C CYS A 70 -17.88 -12.84 13.73
N LEU A 71 -18.11 -11.53 13.70
CA LEU A 71 -18.59 -10.75 14.84
C LEU A 71 -19.97 -11.22 15.31
N ARG A 72 -20.90 -11.46 14.38
CA ARG A 72 -22.23 -12.03 14.70
C ARG A 72 -22.12 -13.42 15.32
N GLY A 73 -21.19 -14.25 14.86
CA GLY A 73 -20.89 -15.55 15.44
C GLY A 73 -20.41 -15.49 16.89
N LEU A 74 -19.83 -14.37 17.31
CA LEU A 74 -19.40 -14.09 18.67
C LEU A 74 -20.47 -13.38 19.52
N GLY A 75 -21.65 -13.11 18.95
CA GLY A 75 -22.75 -12.44 19.63
C GLY A 75 -22.68 -10.91 19.59
N PHE A 76 -21.84 -10.33 18.72
CA PHE A 76 -21.78 -8.89 18.50
C PHE A 76 -22.64 -8.47 17.31
N GLU A 77 -23.31 -7.32 17.44
CA GLU A 77 -23.98 -6.67 16.32
C GLU A 77 -23.02 -5.66 15.67
N PRO A 78 -22.60 -5.85 14.41
CA PRO A 78 -21.61 -4.99 13.75
C PRO A 78 -22.08 -3.53 13.59
N TYR A 79 -23.38 -3.27 13.73
CA TYR A 79 -24.00 -1.95 13.55
C TYR A 79 -25.04 -1.59 14.63
N GLY A 80 -24.88 -2.06 15.86
CA GLY A 80 -25.87 -1.86 16.93
C GLY A 80 -26.21 -0.39 17.24
N GLU A 81 -27.45 -0.13 17.69
CA GLU A 81 -27.87 1.17 18.24
C GLU A 81 -27.03 1.51 19.47
N GLY A 82 -26.15 2.51 19.33
CA GLY A 82 -25.32 3.02 20.42
C GLY A 82 -23.81 2.97 20.15
N GLY A 83 -23.37 2.37 19.03
CA GLY A 83 -21.98 2.46 18.60
C GLY A 83 -21.00 1.92 19.64
N THR A 84 -21.34 0.81 20.30
CA THR A 84 -20.41 0.13 21.21
C THR A 84 -19.13 -0.14 20.44
N GLU A 85 -18.05 0.54 20.84
CA GLU A 85 -16.68 0.24 20.43
C GLU A 85 -16.52 -1.27 20.45
N ILE A 86 -16.31 -1.87 19.28
CA ILE A 86 -15.86 -3.26 19.20
C ILE A 86 -14.36 -3.23 19.57
N ALA A 87 -14.08 -2.88 20.82
CA ALA A 87 -12.74 -2.81 21.38
C ALA A 87 -12.48 -4.15 22.05
N GLY A 88 -11.73 -5.01 21.38
CA GLY A 88 -11.33 -6.29 21.94
C GLY A 88 -10.60 -7.16 20.94
N GLN A 89 -9.77 -8.07 21.47
CA GLN A 89 -8.97 -9.03 20.71
C GLN A 89 -9.80 -9.87 19.72
N ASP A 90 -11.08 -10.05 19.99
CA ASP A 90 -12.01 -10.76 19.10
C ASP A 90 -12.32 -9.98 17.81
N ALA A 91 -12.46 -8.65 17.90
CA ALA A 91 -12.65 -7.77 16.75
C ALA A 91 -11.40 -7.75 15.88
N ASP A 92 -10.25 -7.57 16.52
CA ASP A 92 -8.94 -7.60 15.88
C ASP A 92 -8.74 -8.92 15.15
N ARG A 93 -9.05 -10.04 15.82
CA ARG A 93 -8.98 -11.37 15.21
C ARG A 93 -9.93 -11.52 14.02
N CYS A 94 -11.19 -11.08 14.13
CA CYS A 94 -12.13 -11.13 13.02
C CYS A 94 -11.61 -10.30 11.83
N PHE A 95 -11.06 -9.11 12.07
CA PHE A 95 -10.47 -8.26 11.05
C PHE A 95 -9.22 -8.90 10.42
N GLU A 96 -8.25 -9.32 11.24
CA GLU A 96 -6.98 -9.92 10.82
C GLU A 96 -7.17 -11.17 9.96
N THR A 97 -8.15 -12.02 10.31
CA THR A 97 -8.40 -13.28 9.60
C THR A 97 -9.30 -13.13 8.37
N THR A 98 -9.92 -11.96 8.17
CA THR A 98 -10.80 -11.68 7.03
C THR A 98 -10.18 -10.61 6.13
N VAL A 99 -10.47 -9.34 6.40
CA VAL A 99 -10.23 -8.22 5.49
C VAL A 99 -8.91 -7.48 5.75
N GLY A 100 -8.32 -7.59 6.94
CA GLY A 100 -7.25 -6.70 7.39
C GLY A 100 -6.05 -6.61 6.45
N THR A 101 -5.34 -7.72 6.27
CA THR A 101 -4.13 -7.76 5.42
C THR A 101 -4.44 -7.38 3.97
N ILE A 102 -5.55 -7.89 3.40
CA ILE A 102 -5.89 -7.66 1.99
C ILE A 102 -6.32 -6.22 1.73
N HIS A 103 -7.01 -5.58 2.68
CA HIS A 103 -7.43 -4.18 2.58
C HIS A 103 -6.23 -3.23 2.63
N GLU A 104 -5.31 -3.46 3.57
CA GLU A 104 -4.08 -2.69 3.65
C GLU A 104 -3.23 -2.84 2.38
N LEU A 105 -3.07 -4.06 1.88
CA LEU A 105 -2.30 -4.31 0.65
C LEU A 105 -2.93 -3.63 -0.56
N LYS A 106 -4.25 -3.71 -0.70
CA LYS A 106 -4.95 -3.02 -1.79
C LYS A 106 -4.69 -1.52 -1.76
N TRP A 107 -4.90 -0.88 -0.61
CA TRP A 107 -4.67 0.56 -0.48
C TRP A 107 -3.21 0.92 -0.79
N ARG A 108 -2.25 0.12 -0.33
CA ARG A 108 -0.83 0.31 -0.70
C ARG A 108 -0.60 0.19 -2.21
N MET A 109 -1.14 -0.84 -2.87
CA MET A 109 -0.99 -1.03 -4.32
C MET A 109 -1.60 0.13 -5.13
N GLU A 110 -2.68 0.75 -4.63
CA GLU A 110 -3.32 1.90 -5.26
C GLU A 110 -2.55 3.20 -5.03
N MET A 111 -2.05 3.43 -3.82
CA MET A 111 -1.34 4.66 -3.45
C MET A 111 0.15 4.64 -3.84
N ASP A 112 0.76 3.46 -3.84
CA ASP A 112 2.18 3.21 -4.08
C ASP A 112 2.39 2.12 -5.16
N PRO A 113 1.95 2.32 -6.41
CA PRO A 113 2.04 1.28 -7.45
C PRO A 113 3.48 0.84 -7.77
N GLU A 114 4.48 1.66 -7.42
CA GLU A 114 5.91 1.38 -7.64
C GLU A 114 6.55 0.66 -6.44
N ASN A 115 5.80 0.42 -5.36
CA ASN A 115 6.27 -0.14 -4.09
C ASN A 115 7.52 0.59 -3.56
N LYS A 116 7.49 1.92 -3.59
CA LYS A 116 8.59 2.75 -3.07
C LYS A 116 8.56 2.93 -1.55
N GLY A 117 7.55 2.40 -0.88
CA GLY A 117 7.30 2.56 0.54
C GLY A 117 6.29 3.68 0.75
N ILE A 118 5.18 3.35 1.42
CA ILE A 118 4.07 4.31 1.58
C ILE A 118 4.48 5.61 2.26
N MET A 119 5.40 5.56 3.23
CA MET A 119 5.89 6.77 3.90
C MET A 119 6.67 7.70 2.95
N VAL A 120 7.32 7.15 1.92
CA VAL A 120 7.93 7.95 0.85
C VAL A 120 6.84 8.64 0.04
N VAL A 121 5.77 7.93 -0.33
CA VAL A 121 4.63 8.50 -1.08
C VAL A 121 3.95 9.63 -0.29
N ILE A 122 3.75 9.44 1.01
CA ILE A 122 3.20 10.44 1.91
C ILE A 122 4.15 11.65 2.00
N ALA A 123 5.45 11.43 2.17
CA ALA A 123 6.43 12.51 2.24
C ALA A 123 6.53 13.30 0.92
N GLU A 124 6.43 12.63 -0.24
CA GLU A 124 6.34 13.32 -1.53
C GLU A 124 5.07 14.18 -1.64
N CYS A 125 3.94 13.74 -1.07
CA CYS A 125 2.74 14.57 -0.98
C CYS A 125 2.99 15.82 -0.14
N LEU A 126 3.54 15.65 1.07
CA LEU A 126 3.85 16.75 1.97
C LEU A 126 4.83 17.75 1.34
N ASP A 127 5.85 17.26 0.62
CA ASP A 127 6.82 18.09 -0.12
C ASP A 127 6.14 18.90 -1.24
N ARG A 128 5.29 18.26 -2.06
CA ARG A 128 4.52 18.97 -3.11
C ARG A 128 3.67 20.12 -2.55
N HIS A 129 3.22 20.00 -1.30
CA HIS A 129 2.44 21.04 -0.62
C HIS A 129 3.27 21.98 0.25
N GLY A 130 4.60 21.82 0.32
CA GLY A 130 5.49 22.67 1.12
C GLY A 130 5.29 22.50 2.63
N VAL A 131 4.77 21.34 3.07
CA VAL A 131 4.58 20.99 4.48
C VAL A 131 5.78 20.23 5.04
N LEU A 132 6.56 19.58 4.16
CA LEU A 132 7.77 18.88 4.57
C LEU A 132 8.83 19.89 5.07
N PRO A 133 9.39 19.74 6.27
CA PRO A 133 10.38 20.68 6.79
C PRO A 133 11.68 20.72 5.98
N ASP A 134 12.33 21.88 6.00
CA ASP A 134 13.66 22.06 5.39
C ASP A 134 14.66 21.01 5.90
N GLY A 135 15.40 20.40 4.97
CA GLY A 135 16.42 19.39 5.29
C GLY A 135 15.92 17.95 5.31
N TYR A 136 14.62 17.74 5.11
CA TYR A 136 14.06 16.43 4.79
C TYR A 136 13.84 16.29 3.29
N GLU A 137 14.16 15.12 2.75
CA GLU A 137 13.76 14.68 1.42
C GLU A 137 12.80 13.50 1.55
N PRO A 138 11.85 13.29 0.61
CA PRO A 138 10.95 12.14 0.68
C PRO A 138 11.66 10.78 0.79
N ALA A 139 12.86 10.65 0.23
CA ALA A 139 13.67 9.43 0.33
C ALA A 139 14.10 9.08 1.76
N ASP A 140 14.15 10.06 2.67
CA ASP A 140 14.51 9.85 4.08
C ASP A 140 13.45 9.04 4.86
N PHE A 141 12.29 8.83 4.26
CA PHE A 141 11.15 8.11 4.84
C PHE A 141 11.09 6.64 4.43
N ARG A 142 12.03 6.15 3.60
CA ARG A 142 11.99 4.79 3.02
C ARG A 142 11.88 3.69 4.06
N ASP A 143 12.63 3.82 5.15
CA ASP A 143 12.75 2.80 6.19
C ASP A 143 12.04 3.20 7.49
N LYS A 144 11.31 4.31 7.48
CA LYS A 144 10.58 4.82 8.64
C LYS A 144 9.17 4.27 8.69
N ASP A 145 8.69 3.98 9.89
CA ASP A 145 7.27 3.72 10.12
C ASP A 145 6.53 5.00 10.55
N VAL A 146 5.20 4.91 10.64
CA VAL A 146 4.34 6.03 11.04
C VAL A 146 4.68 6.53 12.45
N MET A 147 5.04 5.64 13.37
CA MET A 147 5.33 5.99 14.76
C MET A 147 6.67 6.73 14.89
N GLU A 148 7.69 6.32 14.14
CA GLU A 148 8.97 7.03 14.05
C GLU A 148 8.76 8.44 13.50
N VAL A 149 7.98 8.57 12.43
CA VAL A 149 7.67 9.87 11.81
C VAL A 149 6.88 10.77 12.76
N MET A 150 5.85 10.25 13.42
CA MET A 150 5.06 10.99 14.40
C MET A 150 5.86 11.34 15.67
N GLY A 151 6.87 10.54 15.99
CA GLY A 151 7.75 10.74 17.15
C GLY A 151 8.90 11.71 16.90
N ASP A 152 9.15 12.11 15.65
CA ASP A 152 10.24 13.03 15.29
C ASP A 152 9.82 14.48 15.59
N PRO A 153 10.39 15.13 16.63
CA PRO A 153 10.03 16.50 16.98
C PRO A 153 10.46 17.53 15.91
N ALA A 154 11.32 17.16 14.98
CA ALA A 154 11.70 18.04 13.87
C ALA A 154 10.65 18.06 12.75
N LEU A 155 9.75 17.07 12.68
CA LEU A 155 8.67 17.05 11.69
C LEU A 155 7.44 17.86 12.14
N ASP A 156 7.12 17.85 13.44
CA ASP A 156 6.04 18.63 14.07
C ASP A 156 4.75 18.74 13.24
N PHE A 157 4.32 17.61 12.65
CA PHE A 157 3.15 17.60 11.77
C PHE A 157 1.87 17.91 12.56
N ASN A 158 1.16 18.96 12.14
CA ASN A 158 -0.17 19.26 12.65
C ASN A 158 -1.21 18.38 11.94
N PHE A 159 -1.63 17.29 12.56
CA PHE A 159 -2.67 16.39 12.00
C PHE A 159 -4.08 17.02 11.90
N ASN A 160 -4.29 18.22 12.46
CA ASN A 160 -5.51 19.00 12.20
C ASN A 160 -5.41 19.84 10.91
N ASP A 161 -4.23 19.91 10.29
CA ASP A 161 -4.05 20.51 8.98
C ASP A 161 -4.67 19.59 7.91
N ALA A 162 -5.54 20.15 7.08
CA ALA A 162 -6.25 19.40 6.05
C ALA A 162 -5.30 18.76 5.03
N VAL A 163 -4.18 19.42 4.72
CA VAL A 163 -3.17 18.90 3.79
C VAL A 163 -2.44 17.72 4.40
N VAL A 164 -2.05 17.82 5.67
CA VAL A 164 -1.44 16.69 6.38
C VAL A 164 -2.41 15.51 6.39
N GLY A 165 -3.66 15.72 6.80
CA GLY A 165 -4.69 14.67 6.79
C GLY A 165 -4.88 14.04 5.41
N GLN A 166 -5.00 14.86 4.36
CA GLN A 166 -5.13 14.40 2.98
C GLN A 166 -3.94 13.54 2.54
N CYS A 167 -2.70 13.99 2.80
CA CYS A 167 -1.52 13.22 2.42
C CYS A 167 -1.44 11.87 3.14
N PHE A 168 -1.97 11.73 4.36
CA PHE A 168 -1.98 10.43 5.04
C PHE A 168 -3.09 9.49 4.57
N THR A 169 -4.23 10.01 4.08
CA THR A 169 -5.35 9.17 3.64
C THR A 169 -5.37 8.89 2.13
N ASP A 170 -4.90 9.87 1.33
CA ASP A 170 -4.90 9.86 -0.12
C ASP A 170 -3.70 10.67 -0.67
N PRO A 171 -2.46 10.17 -0.55
CA PRO A 171 -1.25 10.92 -0.92
C PRO A 171 -1.08 11.17 -2.44
N ARG A 172 -2.00 10.67 -3.28
CA ARG A 172 -1.91 10.82 -4.75
C ARG A 172 -2.71 12.01 -5.28
N ASN A 173 -3.65 12.55 -4.50
CA ASN A 173 -4.53 13.66 -4.88
C ASN A 173 -4.27 14.88 -4.00
#